data_AF-A0A8H4U2V9-F1
#
_entry.id   AF-A0A8H4U2V9-F1
#
_cell.length_a   1.000
_cell.length_b   1.000
_cell.length_c   1.000
_cell.angle_alpha   90.00
_cell.angle_beta   90.00
_cell.angle_gamma   90.00
#
_symmetry.space_group_name_H-M   'P 1'
#
loop_
_entity.id
_entity.type
_entity.pdbx_description
1 polymer ?
#
loop_
_entity_poly.entity_id
_entity_poly.type
_entity_poly.pdbx_seq_one_letter_code
_entity_poly.pdbx_strand_id
1 'polypeptide(L)'
;MAADIGGILPGSMPPHSKELYQEGAAIKSEKLVSEGHFNEERITELLYHEPAQYPDCSGTRCLADNLNDLKAQIAANQKGINLITNLIDEYGQDVVQHYMIKIQENAELSVRNLLKGVSQRFKGQDLTAIDYMDDGSPIKLRISIDAEEGAAVFDFSGTGPEVY
;
A
#
# COMPACT_ATOMS: atom_id res chain seq x y z
N MET A 1 5.48 -4.32 -11.28
CA MET A 1 4.66 -3.11 -11.02
C MET A 1 3.62 -3.13 -12.12
N ALA A 2 2.36 -3.41 -11.81
CA ALA A 2 1.33 -3.50 -12.83
C ALA A 2 1.16 -2.11 -13.47
N ALA A 3 1.64 -1.95 -14.70
CA ALA A 3 1.62 -0.67 -15.40
C ALA A 3 0.21 -0.26 -15.85
N ASP A 4 -0.70 -1.22 -15.95
CA ASP A 4 -2.09 -1.05 -16.37
C ASP A 4 -2.95 -2.14 -15.70
N ILE A 5 -4.13 -1.74 -15.22
CA ILE A 5 -5.16 -2.62 -14.63
C ILE A 5 -6.54 -2.40 -15.28
N GLY A 6 -6.56 -1.79 -16.46
CA GLY A 6 -7.77 -1.42 -17.19
C GLY A 6 -8.24 0.00 -16.87
N GLY A 7 -9.52 0.25 -17.11
CA GLY A 7 -10.14 1.56 -16.92
C GLY A 7 -10.19 2.40 -18.19
N ILE A 8 -10.48 3.69 -18.01
CA ILE A 8 -10.83 4.62 -19.10
C ILE A 8 -9.62 5.02 -19.97
N LEU A 9 -8.42 5.02 -19.40
CA LEU A 9 -7.18 5.39 -20.10
C LEU A 9 -6.08 4.35 -19.83
N PRO A 10 -5.14 4.13 -20.77
CA PRO A 10 -3.96 3.33 -20.53
C PRO A 10 -3.07 3.92 -19.43
N GLY A 11 -2.55 3.07 -18.55
CA GLY A 11 -1.64 3.45 -17.47
C GLY A 11 -2.19 3.16 -16.07
N SER A 12 -1.44 3.57 -15.05
CA SER A 12 -1.74 3.23 -13.64
C SER A 12 -2.50 4.31 -12.87
N MET A 13 -2.59 5.54 -13.38
CA MET A 13 -3.21 6.67 -12.68
C MET A 13 -3.88 7.62 -13.68
N PRO A 14 -5.06 7.26 -14.21
CA PRO A 14 -5.80 8.11 -15.15
C PRO A 14 -6.22 9.43 -14.50
N PRO A 15 -5.75 10.61 -14.98
CA PRO A 15 -5.91 11.90 -14.28
C PRO A 15 -7.31 12.52 -14.38
N HIS A 16 -8.24 11.87 -15.07
CA HIS A 16 -9.59 12.38 -15.33
C HIS A 16 -10.68 11.39 -14.91
N SER A 17 -10.31 10.36 -14.14
CA SER A 17 -11.28 9.48 -13.51
C SER A 17 -12.02 10.22 -12.41
N LYS A 18 -13.35 10.11 -12.41
CA LYS A 18 -14.28 10.67 -11.43
C LYS A 18 -14.94 9.61 -10.58
N GLU A 19 -14.95 8.37 -11.06
CA GLU A 19 -15.59 7.22 -10.43
C GLU A 19 -14.59 6.07 -10.38
N LEU A 20 -14.62 5.27 -9.30
CA LEU A 20 -13.66 4.19 -9.08
C LEU A 20 -13.57 3.18 -10.24
N TYR A 21 -14.69 2.87 -10.91
CA TYR A 21 -14.70 1.92 -12.03
C TYR A 21 -13.92 2.44 -13.26
N GLN A 22 -13.66 3.74 -13.34
CA GLN A 22 -12.87 4.35 -14.41
C GLN A 22 -11.37 4.13 -14.21
N GLU A 23 -10.94 3.74 -13.01
CA GLU A 23 -9.54 3.45 -12.66
C GLU A 23 -9.14 1.98 -12.94
N GLY A 24 -10.07 1.16 -13.42
CA GLY A 24 -9.83 -0.24 -13.77
C GLY A 24 -10.29 -1.23 -12.70
N ALA A 25 -9.54 -2.31 -12.53
CA ALA A 25 -9.92 -3.39 -11.62
C ALA A 25 -9.90 -2.97 -10.14
N ALA A 26 -11.08 -2.96 -9.51
CA ALA A 26 -11.27 -2.63 -8.09
C ALA A 26 -11.52 -3.90 -7.26
N ILE A 27 -10.45 -4.54 -6.78
CA ILE A 27 -10.52 -5.81 -6.06
C ILE A 27 -10.35 -5.57 -4.55
N LYS A 28 -11.41 -5.82 -3.77
CA LYS A 28 -11.34 -5.69 -2.30
C LYS A 28 -10.44 -6.76 -1.66
N SER A 29 -10.67 -8.01 -2.03
CA SER A 29 -9.87 -9.17 -1.60
C SER A 29 -10.22 -10.36 -2.47
N GLU A 30 -9.23 -11.08 -2.95
CA GLU A 30 -9.42 -12.33 -3.71
C GLU A 30 -8.37 -13.37 -3.27
N LYS A 31 -8.78 -14.63 -3.16
CA LYS A 31 -7.89 -15.72 -2.80
C LYS A 31 -7.18 -16.22 -4.06
N LEU A 32 -5.96 -15.78 -4.27
CA LEU A 32 -5.17 -16.07 -5.48
C LEU A 32 -4.83 -17.56 -5.67
N VAL A 33 -4.54 -18.27 -4.57
CA VAL A 33 -4.06 -19.66 -4.60
C VAL A 33 -4.82 -20.49 -3.57
N SER A 34 -5.33 -21.64 -3.99
CA SER A 34 -5.89 -22.66 -3.09
C SER A 34 -5.21 -23.99 -3.36
N GLU A 35 -4.67 -24.62 -2.30
CA GLU A 35 -4.02 -25.93 -2.40
C GLU A 35 -2.93 -25.99 -3.49
N GLY A 36 -2.16 -24.91 -3.65
CA GLY A 36 -1.11 -24.80 -4.68
C GLY A 36 -1.61 -24.46 -6.10
N HIS A 37 -2.92 -24.33 -6.31
CA HIS A 37 -3.51 -23.98 -7.60
C HIS A 37 -3.79 -22.49 -7.69
N PHE A 38 -3.14 -21.81 -8.64
CA PHE A 38 -3.40 -20.40 -8.96
C PHE A 38 -4.68 -20.28 -9.80
N ASN A 39 -5.63 -19.47 -9.34
CA ASN A 39 -6.91 -19.29 -10.02
C ASN A 39 -6.81 -18.24 -11.14
N GLU A 40 -6.11 -18.60 -12.22
CA GLU A 40 -5.88 -17.70 -13.35
C GLU A 40 -7.17 -17.20 -13.98
N GLU A 41 -8.17 -18.07 -14.13
CA GLU A 41 -9.48 -17.72 -14.70
C GLU A 41 -10.17 -16.61 -13.92
N ARG A 42 -10.24 -16.73 -12.57
CA ARG A 42 -10.84 -15.68 -11.73
C ARG A 42 -10.06 -14.37 -11.81
N ILE A 43 -8.74 -14.43 -11.90
CA ILE A 43 -7.92 -13.22 -12.03
C ILE A 43 -8.10 -12.56 -13.40
N THR A 44 -8.22 -13.34 -14.46
CA THR A 44 -8.59 -12.84 -15.78
C THR A 44 -9.97 -12.20 -15.75
N GLU A 45 -10.94 -12.81 -15.07
CA GLU A 45 -12.27 -12.21 -14.89
C GLU A 45 -12.17 -10.83 -14.21
N LEU A 46 -11.51 -10.76 -13.06
CA LEU A 46 -11.35 -9.54 -12.26
C LEU A 46 -10.57 -8.43 -12.97
N LEU A 47 -9.50 -8.77 -13.69
CA LEU A 47 -8.60 -7.78 -14.31
C LEU A 47 -9.01 -7.41 -15.74
N TYR A 48 -9.60 -8.34 -16.48
CA TYR A 48 -9.86 -8.17 -17.91
C TYR A 48 -11.35 -8.03 -18.22
N HIS A 49 -12.20 -8.89 -17.63
CA HIS A 49 -13.62 -8.91 -17.98
C HIS A 49 -14.44 -7.90 -17.19
N GLU A 50 -14.32 -7.84 -15.86
CA GLU A 50 -15.13 -6.95 -15.02
C GLU A 50 -14.93 -5.45 -15.37
N PRO A 51 -13.70 -4.92 -15.53
CA PRO A 51 -13.53 -3.50 -15.86
C PRO A 51 -14.04 -3.14 -17.26
N ALA A 52 -14.00 -4.09 -18.20
CA ALA A 52 -14.48 -3.91 -19.58
C ALA A 52 -16.02 -3.81 -19.70
N GLN A 53 -16.76 -4.10 -18.62
CA GLN A 53 -18.23 -4.01 -18.62
C GLN A 53 -18.73 -2.56 -18.52
N TYR A 54 -17.88 -1.63 -18.07
CA TYR A 54 -18.25 -0.25 -17.90
C TYR A 54 -18.09 0.57 -19.20
N PRO A 55 -18.96 1.55 -19.46
CA PRO A 55 -18.85 2.41 -20.64
C PRO A 55 -17.47 3.06 -20.74
N ASP A 56 -16.91 3.06 -21.95
CA ASP A 56 -15.61 3.66 -22.30
C ASP A 56 -14.40 3.10 -21.52
N CYS A 57 -14.58 2.03 -20.75
CA CYS A 57 -13.52 1.36 -20.01
C CYS A 57 -13.06 0.09 -20.75
N SER A 58 -11.81 -0.31 -20.52
CA SER A 58 -11.32 -1.62 -20.91
C SER A 58 -10.88 -2.43 -19.71
N GLY A 59 -10.78 -3.75 -19.89
CA GLY A 59 -9.94 -4.58 -19.06
C GLY A 59 -8.47 -4.17 -19.15
N THR A 60 -7.64 -4.78 -18.31
CA THR A 60 -6.19 -4.59 -18.38
C THR A 60 -5.66 -4.81 -19.79
N ARG A 61 -4.80 -3.89 -20.22
CA ARG A 61 -4.12 -3.97 -21.52
C ARG A 61 -2.84 -4.82 -21.45
N CYS A 62 -2.46 -5.24 -20.23
CA CYS A 62 -1.22 -5.96 -19.92
C CYS A 62 -1.48 -7.28 -19.18
N LEU A 63 -2.57 -8.00 -19.50
CA LEU A 63 -3.01 -9.18 -18.74
C LEU A 63 -1.88 -10.20 -18.48
N ALA A 64 -1.09 -10.53 -19.51
CA ALA A 64 0.02 -11.48 -19.36
C ALA A 64 1.06 -11.00 -18.33
N ASP A 65 1.40 -9.72 -18.33
CA ASP A 65 2.33 -9.13 -17.36
C ASP A 65 1.72 -9.11 -15.97
N ASN A 66 0.43 -8.76 -15.82
CA ASN A 66 -0.24 -8.80 -14.53
C ASN A 66 -0.24 -10.21 -13.93
N LEU A 67 -0.54 -11.23 -14.73
CA LEU A 67 -0.52 -12.63 -14.30
C LEU A 67 0.89 -13.08 -13.90
N ASN A 68 1.92 -12.68 -14.66
CA ASN A 68 3.31 -12.98 -14.33
C ASN A 68 3.77 -12.28 -13.04
N ASP A 69 3.41 -11.01 -12.84
CA ASP A 69 3.69 -10.27 -11.61
C ASP A 69 3.04 -10.94 -10.39
N LEU A 70 1.79 -11.38 -10.51
CA LEU A 70 1.09 -12.10 -9.43
C LEU A 70 1.75 -13.45 -9.13
N LYS A 71 2.12 -14.23 -10.15
CA LYS A 71 2.85 -15.50 -9.98
C LYS A 71 4.22 -15.27 -9.33
N ALA A 72 4.92 -14.20 -9.68
CA ALA A 72 6.20 -13.83 -9.06
C ALA A 72 6.03 -13.48 -7.57
N GLN A 73 4.98 -12.72 -7.20
CA GLN A 73 4.66 -12.43 -5.81
C GLN A 73 4.30 -13.69 -5.02
N ILE A 74 3.53 -14.61 -5.61
CA ILE A 74 3.22 -15.92 -5.02
C ILE A 74 4.50 -16.72 -4.76
N ALA A 75 5.42 -16.79 -5.73
CA ALA A 75 6.70 -17.49 -5.57
C ALA A 75 7.58 -16.86 -4.47
N ALA A 76 7.61 -15.53 -4.37
CA ALA A 76 8.31 -14.83 -3.31
C ALA A 76 7.72 -15.16 -1.92
N ASN A 77 6.39 -15.17 -1.79
CA ASN A 77 5.71 -15.57 -0.56
C ASN A 77 6.00 -17.03 -0.20
N GLN A 78 5.99 -17.95 -1.17
CA GLN A 78 6.35 -19.36 -0.93
C GLN A 78 7.79 -19.50 -0.46
N LYS A 79 8.72 -18.73 -1.02
CA LYS A 79 10.11 -18.68 -0.54
C LYS A 79 10.18 -18.17 0.90
N GLY A 80 9.41 -17.13 1.24
CA GLY A 80 9.29 -16.60 2.59
C GLY A 80 8.80 -17.65 3.59
N ILE A 81 7.74 -18.39 3.25
CA ILE A 81 7.21 -19.50 4.05
C ILE A 81 8.30 -20.53 4.32
N ASN A 82 9.02 -20.96 3.29
CA ASN A 82 10.08 -21.95 3.43
C ASN A 82 11.23 -21.44 4.34
N LEU A 83 11.63 -20.17 4.19
CA LEU A 83 12.69 -19.58 5.01
C LEU A 83 12.29 -19.47 6.49
N ILE A 84 11.05 -19.04 6.76
CA ILE A 84 10.54 -18.97 8.14
C ILE A 84 10.41 -20.37 8.74
N THR A 85 9.93 -21.35 7.96
CA THR A 85 9.81 -22.74 8.41
C THR A 85 11.18 -23.29 8.80
N ASN A 86 12.20 -23.08 7.97
CA ASN A 86 13.57 -23.51 8.28
C ASN A 86 14.12 -22.85 9.56
N LEU A 87 13.83 -21.55 9.77
CA LEU A 87 14.23 -20.86 11.01
C LEU A 87 13.53 -21.45 12.24
N ILE A 88 12.25 -21.84 12.11
CA ILE A 88 11.49 -22.49 13.18
C ILE A 88 12.07 -23.88 13.47
N ASP A 89 12.46 -24.64 12.45
CA ASP A 89 13.07 -25.96 12.63
C ASP A 89 14.42 -25.89 13.34
N GLU A 90 15.21 -24.83 13.07
CA GLU A 90 16.55 -24.64 13.64
C GLU A 90 16.52 -24.05 15.07
N TYR A 91 15.65 -23.07 15.32
CA TYR A 91 15.66 -22.29 16.57
C TYR A 91 14.42 -22.49 17.45
N GLY A 92 13.38 -23.15 16.94
CA GLY A 92 12.10 -23.31 17.61
C GLY A 92 11.16 -22.12 17.43
N GLN A 93 9.86 -22.40 17.42
CA GLN A 93 8.82 -21.41 17.16
C GLN A 93 8.85 -20.24 18.15
N ASP A 94 9.01 -20.52 19.45
CA ASP A 94 8.97 -19.50 20.50
C ASP A 94 10.11 -18.48 20.34
N VAL A 95 11.29 -18.94 19.95
CA VAL A 95 12.46 -18.07 19.73
C VAL A 95 12.23 -17.18 18.51
N VAL A 96 11.75 -17.75 17.39
CA VAL A 96 11.46 -16.98 16.17
C VAL A 96 10.40 -15.92 16.44
N GLN A 97 9.30 -16.27 17.11
CA GLN A 97 8.24 -15.32 17.46
C GLN A 97 8.74 -14.22 18.42
N HIS A 98 9.56 -14.58 19.40
CA HIS A 98 10.18 -13.60 20.31
C HIS A 98 10.98 -12.55 19.53
N TYR A 99 11.84 -12.98 18.60
CA TYR A 99 12.63 -12.04 17.80
C TYR A 99 11.80 -11.24 16.80
N MET A 100 10.72 -11.80 16.23
CA MET A 100 9.79 -11.02 15.40
C MET A 100 9.20 -9.84 16.17
N ILE A 101 8.80 -10.05 17.42
CA ILE A 101 8.30 -8.98 18.30
C ILE A 101 9.43 -7.98 18.61
N LYS A 102 10.63 -8.46 18.96
CA LYS A 102 11.78 -7.59 19.25
C LYS A 102 12.17 -6.70 18.07
N ILE A 103 12.03 -7.18 16.84
CA ILE A 103 12.26 -6.36 15.63
C ILE A 103 11.25 -5.23 15.55
N GLN A 104 9.96 -5.51 15.82
CA GLN A 104 8.91 -4.49 15.81
C GLN A 104 9.13 -3.45 16.91
N GLU A 105 9.43 -3.89 18.14
CA GLU A 105 9.76 -2.99 19.26
C GLU A 105 10.98 -2.10 18.95
N ASN A 106 12.03 -2.66 18.34
CA ASN A 106 13.20 -1.89 17.95
C ASN A 106 12.88 -0.88 16.84
N ALA A 107 12.02 -1.23 15.88
CA ALA A 107 11.56 -0.32 14.85
C ALA A 107 10.75 0.84 15.45
N GLU A 108 9.84 0.55 16.39
CA GLU A 108 9.10 1.56 17.14
C GLU A 108 10.05 2.51 17.88
N LEU A 109 11.01 1.97 18.63
CA LEU A 109 12.00 2.77 19.36
C LEU A 109 12.84 3.65 18.43
N SER A 110 13.20 3.12 17.25
CA SER A 110 13.94 3.88 16.24
C SER A 110 13.12 5.07 15.71
N VAL A 111 11.83 4.87 15.44
CA VAL A 111 10.92 5.95 15.02
C VAL A 111 10.74 6.98 16.14
N ARG A 112 10.56 6.55 17.39
CA ARG A 112 10.48 7.46 18.55
C ARG A 112 11.71 8.34 18.66
N ASN A 113 12.90 7.75 18.56
CA ASN A 113 14.16 8.49 18.62
C ASN A 113 14.31 9.48 17.45
N LEU A 114 13.87 9.10 16.25
CA LEU A 114 13.82 10.01 15.11
C LEU A 114 12.90 11.21 15.40
N LEU A 115 11.70 10.97 15.93
CA LEU A 115 10.74 12.03 16.27
C LEU A 115 11.29 12.97 17.35
N LYS A 116 11.93 12.43 18.39
CA LYS A 116 12.62 13.25 19.42
C LYS A 116 13.72 14.13 18.80
N GLY A 117 14.52 13.57 17.90
CA GLY A 117 15.55 14.32 17.17
C GLY A 117 14.97 15.42 16.29
N VAL A 118 13.85 15.16 15.60
CA VAL A 118 13.11 16.17 14.84
C VAL A 118 12.60 17.27 15.77
N SER A 119 11.94 16.93 16.88
CA SER A 119 11.44 17.92 17.84
C SER A 119 12.57 18.82 18.36
N GLN A 120 13.72 18.25 18.72
CA GLN A 120 14.90 19.03 19.13
C GLN A 120 15.40 19.98 18.03
N ARG A 121 15.50 19.48 16.79
CA ARG A 121 15.95 20.28 15.63
C ARG A 121 15.05 21.49 15.39
N PHE A 122 13.74 21.33 15.59
CA PHE A 122 12.75 22.39 15.42
C PHE A 122 12.36 23.09 16.73
N LYS A 123 13.14 22.89 17.80
CA LYS A 123 12.94 23.53 19.12
C LYS A 123 11.54 23.33 19.70
N GLY A 124 10.96 22.14 19.49
CA GLY A 124 9.62 21.78 19.97
C GLY A 124 8.48 22.49 19.25
N GLN A 125 8.74 23.18 18.14
CA GLN A 125 7.68 23.81 17.34
C GLN A 125 6.99 22.76 16.45
N ASP A 126 5.70 22.96 16.23
CA ASP A 126 4.94 22.15 15.26
C ASP A 126 5.47 22.36 13.84
N LEU A 127 5.41 21.29 13.06
CA LEU A 127 5.70 21.33 11.63
C LEU A 127 4.40 21.58 10.87
N THR A 128 4.43 22.47 9.89
CA THR A 128 3.26 22.75 9.06
C THR A 128 3.62 22.77 7.59
N ALA A 129 2.81 22.15 6.75
CA ALA A 129 2.88 22.24 5.31
C ALA A 129 1.48 22.46 4.72
N ILE A 130 1.41 23.27 3.67
CA ILE A 130 0.21 23.45 2.85
C ILE A 130 0.64 23.36 1.40
N ASP A 131 -0.01 22.47 0.65
CA ASP A 131 0.09 22.38 -0.80
C ASP A 131 -1.28 22.60 -1.43
N TYR A 132 -1.35 22.74 -2.75
CA TYR A 132 -2.60 23.01 -3.47
C TYR A 132 -2.75 22.09 -4.68
N MET A 133 -3.96 21.57 -4.85
CA MET A 133 -4.36 20.87 -6.07
C MET A 133 -4.53 21.85 -7.24
N ASP A 134 -4.67 21.32 -8.46
CA ASP A 134 -4.84 22.12 -9.69
C ASP A 134 -6.09 23.02 -9.66
N ASP A 135 -7.12 22.63 -8.92
CA ASP A 135 -8.34 23.42 -8.69
C ASP A 135 -8.20 24.46 -7.55
N GLY A 136 -7.04 24.52 -6.91
CA GLY A 136 -6.75 25.37 -5.77
C GLY A 136 -7.20 24.82 -4.41
N SER A 137 -7.72 23.59 -4.35
CA SER A 137 -8.08 22.94 -3.08
C SER A 137 -6.83 22.70 -2.21
N PRO A 138 -6.83 23.10 -0.92
CA PRO A 138 -5.63 23.00 -0.09
C PRO A 138 -5.45 21.59 0.49
N ILE A 139 -4.22 21.09 0.52
CA ILE A 139 -3.81 19.91 1.29
C ILE A 139 -2.97 20.41 2.46
N LYS A 140 -3.47 20.24 3.69
CA LYS A 140 -2.82 20.77 4.89
C LYS A 140 -2.39 19.64 5.81
N LEU A 141 -1.19 19.78 6.37
CA LEU A 141 -0.68 18.90 7.40
C LEU A 141 -0.01 19.72 8.49
N ARG A 142 -0.47 19.54 9.73
CA ARG A 142 0.24 19.96 10.95
C ARG A 142 0.72 18.70 11.67
N ILE A 143 1.98 18.70 12.08
CA ILE A 143 2.57 17.61 12.88
C ILE A 143 3.00 18.19 14.21
N SER A 144 2.41 17.69 15.29
CA SER A 144 2.82 17.97 16.66
C SER A 144 3.58 16.77 17.22
N ILE A 145 4.75 17.01 17.82
CA ILE A 145 5.63 15.95 18.31
C ILE A 145 5.84 16.11 19.81
N ASP A 146 5.55 15.06 20.57
CA ASP A 146 5.93 14.95 21.98
C ASP A 146 7.43 14.63 22.09
N ALA A 147 8.19 15.56 22.64
CA ALA A 147 9.65 15.44 22.76
C ALA A 147 10.11 14.39 23.77
N GLU A 148 9.26 14.05 24.75
CA GLU A 148 9.60 13.10 25.82
C GLU A 148 9.20 11.68 25.44
N GLU A 149 8.00 11.51 24.87
CA GLU A 149 7.49 10.20 24.45
C GLU A 149 7.99 9.79 23.05
N GLY A 150 8.36 10.77 22.21
CA GLY A 150 8.66 10.51 20.80
C GLY A 150 7.42 10.07 20.02
N ALA A 151 6.23 10.58 20.42
CA ALA A 151 4.97 10.36 19.73
C ALA A 151 4.64 11.58 18.85
N ALA A 152 3.82 11.39 17.82
CA ALA A 152 3.41 12.47 16.95
C ALA A 152 1.93 12.38 16.56
N VAL A 153 1.28 13.54 16.45
CA VAL A 153 -0.08 13.70 15.92
C VAL A 153 0.02 14.35 14.55
N PHE A 154 -0.55 13.69 13.55
CA PHE A 154 -0.66 14.18 12.18
C PHE A 154 -2.08 14.70 11.98
N ASP A 155 -2.24 16.02 11.96
CA ASP A 155 -3.51 16.70 11.83
C ASP A 155 -3.68 17.23 10.40
N PHE A 156 -4.63 16.67 9.67
CA PHE A 156 -5.00 17.08 8.31
C PHE A 156 -6.17 18.09 8.28
N SER A 157 -6.60 18.60 9.44
CA SER A 157 -7.69 19.57 9.54
C SER A 157 -7.43 20.80 8.68
N GLY A 158 -8.47 21.21 7.94
CA GLY A 158 -8.38 22.32 7.01
C GLY A 158 -7.85 21.96 5.62
N THR A 159 -7.56 20.68 5.36
CA THR A 159 -7.53 20.11 4.00
C THR A 159 -8.91 20.26 3.35
N GLY A 160 -8.93 20.53 2.05
CA GLY A 160 -10.14 20.66 1.25
C GLY A 160 -10.97 19.36 1.22
N PRO A 161 -12.23 19.43 0.76
CA PRO A 161 -13.04 18.24 0.57
C PRO A 161 -12.44 17.33 -0.52
N GLU A 162 -12.97 16.11 -0.62
CA GLU A 162 -12.78 15.27 -1.81
C GLU A 162 -13.25 16.03 -3.07
N VAL A 163 -12.48 15.89 -4.14
CA VAL A 163 -12.72 16.53 -5.45
C VAL A 163 -12.72 15.47 -6.56
N TYR A 164 -13.29 15.82 -7.72
CA TYR A 164 -13.42 14.95 -8.89
C TYR A 164 -12.34 15.20 -9.94
#